data_AF-A0A914G3A8-F1
#
_entry.id   AF-A0A914G3A8-F1
#
_cell.length_a   1.000
_cell.length_b   1.000
_cell.length_c   1.000
_cell.angle_alpha   90.00
_cell.angle_beta   90.00
_cell.angle_gamma   90.00
#
_symmetry.space_group_name_H-M   'P 1'
#
loop_
_entity.id
_entity.type
_entity.pdbx_description
1 polymer ?
#
loop_
_entity_poly.entity_id
_entity_poly.type
_entity_poly.pdbx_seq_one_letter_code
_entity_poly.pdbx_strand_id
1 'polypeptide(L)'
;MVKGTLNSADDSSKIWFTEDNRKALTKVHEFECGFYNVLAKVIDVPVPKVYKTVEWILNEQDGCIHIEDLTAKGKTTSYFDNINLTQIKCFIRHLAHWHKNILSSDPKLWEGKVYFKNYGSFWHCLGRNWSTRKNFYGRIKFKK
;
A
#
# COMPACT_ATOMS: atom_id res chain seq x y z
N MET A 1 7.23 -27.07 -41.54
CA MET A 1 6.79 -25.83 -40.85
C MET A 1 6.09 -26.21 -39.57
N VAL A 2 6.73 -25.98 -38.43
CA VAL A 2 6.24 -26.36 -37.10
C VAL A 2 5.15 -25.38 -36.66
N LYS A 3 3.93 -25.86 -36.45
CA LYS A 3 2.89 -25.14 -35.70
C LYS A 3 3.34 -25.12 -34.24
N GLY A 4 3.92 -24.01 -33.79
CA GLY A 4 4.21 -23.78 -32.39
C GLY A 4 2.91 -23.49 -31.64
N THR A 5 2.34 -24.50 -31.00
CA THR A 5 1.38 -24.32 -29.90
C THR A 5 2.12 -23.71 -28.71
N LEU A 6 1.89 -22.43 -28.43
CA LEU A 6 2.21 -21.80 -27.15
C LEU A 6 1.27 -22.36 -26.08
N ASN A 7 1.58 -23.56 -25.60
CA ASN A 7 1.03 -24.07 -24.34
C ASN A 7 1.97 -23.67 -23.21
N SER A 8 1.39 -23.11 -22.14
CA SER A 8 1.98 -22.69 -20.86
C SER A 8 2.40 -21.22 -20.73
N ALA A 9 1.49 -20.29 -21.05
CA ALA A 9 1.42 -19.04 -20.29
C ALA A 9 0.68 -19.35 -18.97
N ASP A 10 1.44 -19.22 -17.88
CA ASP A 10 1.11 -19.43 -16.48
C ASP A 10 -0.34 -18.99 -16.08
N ASP A 11 -1.14 -19.95 -15.60
CA ASP A 11 -2.53 -19.78 -15.13
C ASP A 11 -2.61 -18.96 -13.82
N SER A 12 -1.47 -18.49 -13.31
CA SER A 12 -1.36 -17.61 -12.14
C SER A 12 -2.11 -16.28 -12.32
N SER A 13 -2.28 -15.80 -13.55
CA SER A 13 -3.05 -14.58 -13.85
C SER A 13 -4.55 -14.72 -13.53
N LYS A 14 -5.15 -15.92 -13.67
CA LYS A 14 -6.57 -16.13 -13.35
C LYS A 14 -6.86 -16.16 -11.84
N ILE A 15 -5.85 -16.49 -11.03
CA ILE A 15 -5.98 -16.57 -9.56
C ILE A 15 -6.21 -15.19 -8.94
N TRP A 16 -5.68 -14.12 -9.55
CA TRP A 16 -5.77 -12.76 -9.00
C TRP A 16 -7.08 -12.03 -9.30
N PHE A 17 -7.84 -12.47 -10.31
CA PHE A 17 -9.07 -11.78 -10.77
C PHE A 17 -10.36 -12.52 -10.40
N THR A 18 -10.36 -13.35 -9.36
CA THR A 18 -11.61 -13.86 -8.79
C THR A 18 -12.49 -12.69 -8.31
N GLU A 19 -13.81 -12.86 -8.38
CA GLU A 19 -14.77 -11.83 -7.95
C GLU A 19 -14.53 -11.37 -6.50
N ASP A 20 -14.13 -12.30 -5.62
CA ASP A 20 -13.79 -11.99 -4.23
C ASP A 20 -12.53 -11.12 -4.12
N ASN A 21 -11.52 -11.37 -4.95
CA ASN A 21 -10.33 -10.53 -4.99
C ASN A 21 -10.65 -9.14 -5.54
N ARG A 22 -11.51 -9.04 -6.57
CA ARG A 22 -11.96 -7.75 -7.12
C ARG A 22 -12.72 -6.92 -6.10
N LYS A 23 -13.61 -7.55 -5.30
CA LYS A 23 -14.28 -6.90 -4.17
C LYS A 23 -13.30 -6.41 -3.12
N ALA A 24 -12.27 -7.20 -2.80
CA ALA A 24 -11.25 -6.79 -1.85
C ALA A 24 -10.42 -5.60 -2.38
N LEU A 25 -10.02 -5.62 -3.65
CA LEU A 25 -9.29 -4.53 -4.31
C LEU A 25 -10.12 -3.24 -4.39
N THR A 26 -11.40 -3.36 -4.72
CA THR A 26 -12.34 -2.22 -4.76
C THR A 26 -12.40 -1.52 -3.40
N LYS A 27 -12.51 -2.28 -2.31
CA LYS A 27 -12.48 -1.71 -0.95
C LYS A 27 -11.17 -1.01 -0.65
N VAL A 28 -10.02 -1.60 -1.00
CA VAL A 28 -8.71 -0.96 -0.80
C VAL A 28 -8.61 0.36 -1.56
N HIS A 29 -9.07 0.38 -2.81
CA HIS A 29 -9.12 1.58 -3.64
C HIS A 29 -10.03 2.67 -3.06
N GLU A 30 -11.22 2.30 -2.57
CA GLU A 30 -12.13 3.23 -1.86
C GLU A 30 -11.47 3.85 -0.63
N PHE A 31 -10.73 3.05 0.16
CA PHE A 31 -9.98 3.56 1.31
C PHE A 31 -8.88 4.52 0.90
N GLU A 32 -8.14 4.20 -0.17
CA GLU A 32 -7.09 5.07 -0.69
C GLU A 32 -7.67 6.40 -1.20
N CYS A 33 -8.79 6.35 -1.92
CA CYS A 33 -9.52 7.55 -2.35
C CYS A 33 -10.01 8.38 -1.15
N GLY A 34 -10.58 7.74 -0.13
CA GLY A 34 -11.01 8.39 1.11
C GLY A 34 -9.86 9.06 1.85
N PHE A 35 -8.71 8.38 1.92
CA PHE A 35 -7.48 8.92 2.49
C PHE A 35 -7.06 10.22 1.80
N TYR A 36 -6.93 10.21 0.46
CA TYR A 36 -6.49 11.39 -0.27
C TYR A 36 -7.53 12.53 -0.32
N ASN A 37 -8.83 12.20 -0.36
CA ASN A 37 -9.87 13.21 -0.44
C ASN A 37 -10.17 13.89 0.89
N VAL A 38 -9.91 13.24 2.02
CA VAL A 38 -10.24 13.74 3.36
C VAL A 38 -8.98 13.98 4.19
N LEU A 39 -8.22 12.92 4.48
CA LEU A 39 -7.12 12.97 5.44
C LEU A 39 -5.90 13.70 4.89
N ALA A 40 -5.50 13.46 3.65
CA ALA A 40 -4.33 14.10 3.04
C ALA A 40 -4.42 15.64 3.03
N LYS A 41 -5.63 16.21 3.13
CA LYS A 41 -5.86 17.67 3.18
C LYS A 41 -5.66 18.27 4.57
N VAL A 42 -5.71 17.45 5.63
CA VAL A 42 -5.62 17.89 7.02
C VAL A 42 -4.30 17.47 7.70
N ILE A 43 -3.61 16.48 7.15
CA ILE A 43 -2.35 15.99 7.72
C ILE A 43 -1.19 16.90 7.29
N ASP A 44 -0.43 17.38 8.27
CA ASP A 44 0.85 18.07 8.09
C ASP A 44 2.00 17.07 7.83
N VAL A 45 1.88 16.31 6.74
CA VAL A 45 2.91 15.39 6.24
C VAL A 45 3.00 15.59 4.73
N PRO A 46 4.21 15.61 4.15
CA PRO A 46 4.36 15.70 2.70
C PRO A 46 3.74 14.47 2.05
N VAL A 47 2.62 14.69 1.37
CA VAL A 47 1.91 13.71 0.55
C VAL A 47 1.93 14.18 -0.91
N PRO A 48 1.94 13.26 -1.89
CA PRO A 48 1.82 13.64 -3.29
C PRO A 48 0.57 14.47 -3.53
N LYS A 49 0.65 15.50 -4.38
CA LYS A 49 -0.54 16.25 -4.77
C LYS A 49 -1.45 15.34 -5.59
N VAL A 50 -2.72 15.25 -5.20
CA VAL A 50 -3.73 14.49 -5.94
C VAL A 50 -4.50 15.43 -6.87
N TYR A 51 -4.50 15.11 -8.16
CA TYR A 51 -5.21 15.87 -9.18
C TYR A 51 -6.66 15.41 -9.34
N LYS A 52 -6.88 14.09 -9.31
CA LYS A 52 -8.21 13.49 -9.48
C LYS A 52 -8.26 12.10 -8.88
N THR A 53 -9.40 11.74 -8.30
CA THR A 53 -9.75 10.37 -7.90
C THR A 53 -11.01 9.94 -8.66
N VAL A 54 -11.05 8.69 -9.10
CA VAL A 54 -12.18 8.04 -9.75
C VAL A 54 -12.47 6.77 -8.97
N GLU A 55 -13.70 6.63 -8.47
CA GLU A 55 -14.13 5.46 -7.70
C GLU A 55 -14.20 4.21 -8.59
N TRP A 56 -13.93 3.05 -7.99
CA TRP A 56 -14.06 1.76 -8.67
C TRP A 56 -15.46 1.21 -8.41
N ILE A 57 -16.24 1.01 -9.47
CA ILE A 57 -17.56 0.37 -9.42
C ILE A 57 -17.47 -1.01 -10.07
N LEU A 58 -17.74 -2.07 -9.31
CA LEU A 58 -17.61 -3.45 -9.77
C LEU A 58 -18.43 -3.69 -11.05
N ASN A 59 -17.77 -4.23 -12.07
CA ASN A 59 -18.36 -4.55 -13.38
C ASN A 59 -18.87 -3.36 -14.21
N GLU A 60 -18.71 -2.13 -13.73
CA GLU A 60 -19.14 -0.91 -14.44
C GLU A 60 -17.98 0.00 -14.80
N GLN A 61 -17.09 0.29 -13.84
CA GLN A 61 -16.03 1.29 -14.01
C GLN A 61 -14.80 0.93 -13.17
N ASP A 62 -13.62 0.98 -13.79
CA ASP A 62 -12.37 0.83 -13.05
C ASP A 62 -11.98 2.10 -12.30
N GLY A 63 -11.43 1.92 -11.11
CA GLY A 63 -10.92 3.02 -10.29
C GLY A 63 -9.60 3.58 -10.78
N CYS A 64 -9.36 4.86 -10.55
CA CYS A 64 -8.09 5.50 -10.87
C CYS A 64 -7.77 6.64 -9.89
N ILE A 65 -6.50 6.79 -9.53
CA ILE A 65 -5.99 7.93 -8.76
C ILE A 65 -4.89 8.58 -9.59
N HIS A 66 -5.08 9.86 -9.92
CA HIS A 66 -4.10 10.66 -10.62
C HIS A 66 -3.34 11.53 -9.60
N ILE A 67 -2.08 11.17 -9.36
CA ILE A 67 -1.20 11.81 -8.37
C ILE A 67 0.06 12.40 -9.02
N GLU A 68 0.66 13.38 -8.35
CA GLU A 68 1.98 13.94 -8.71
C GLU A 68 3.05 12.85 -8.72
N ASP A 69 3.84 12.83 -9.80
CA ASP A 69 5.02 11.99 -9.89
C ASP A 69 6.16 12.59 -9.04
N LEU A 70 6.55 11.84 -8.01
CA LEU A 70 7.65 12.21 -7.11
C LEU A 70 8.98 11.53 -7.48
N THR A 71 9.08 10.76 -8.57
CA THR A 71 10.32 10.05 -8.92
C THR A 71 11.52 10.96 -9.12
N ALA A 72 11.31 12.18 -9.65
CA ALA A 72 12.37 13.17 -9.82
C ALA A 72 12.84 13.81 -8.50
N LYS A 73 11.99 13.83 -7.47
CA LYS A 73 12.26 14.48 -6.16
C LYS A 73 12.63 13.47 -5.07
N GLY A 74 12.09 12.26 -5.18
CA GLY A 74 12.19 11.19 -4.21
C GLY A 74 13.46 10.38 -4.41
N LYS A 75 14.05 9.93 -3.31
CA LYS A 75 15.10 8.91 -3.34
C LYS A 75 14.50 7.59 -2.87
N THR A 76 14.42 6.62 -3.78
CA THR A 76 14.14 5.24 -3.39
C THR A 76 15.41 4.66 -2.76
N THR A 77 15.24 3.83 -1.74
CA THR A 77 16.35 3.13 -1.07
C THR A 77 15.96 1.66 -0.99
N SER A 78 16.89 0.75 -1.30
CA SER A 78 16.62 -0.67 -1.17
C SER A 78 16.35 -0.99 0.29
N TYR A 79 15.46 -1.93 0.55
CA TYR A 79 15.21 -2.41 1.91
C TYR A 79 16.48 -2.96 2.59
N PHE A 80 17.43 -3.47 1.79
CA PHE A 80 18.69 -4.03 2.27
C PHE A 80 19.80 -2.98 2.44
N ASP A 81 19.57 -1.75 2.00
CA ASP A 81 20.57 -0.69 2.15
C ASP A 81 20.51 -0.11 3.56
N ASN A 82 21.67 0.29 4.08
CA ASN A 82 21.74 0.97 5.37
C ASN A 82 21.12 2.36 5.27
N ILE A 83 20.20 2.67 6.20
CA ILE A 83 19.59 3.97 6.34
C ILE A 83 20.48 4.84 7.23
N ASN A 84 20.77 6.07 6.82
CA ASN A 84 21.56 6.99 7.64
C ASN A 84 20.71 7.56 8.80
N LEU A 85 21.37 8.00 9.88
CA LEU A 85 20.68 8.53 11.07
C LEU A 85 19.77 9.72 10.75
N THR A 86 20.14 10.55 9.77
CA THR A 86 19.34 11.71 9.31
C THR A 86 18.02 11.28 8.68
N GLN A 87 18.04 10.26 7.82
CA GLN A 87 16.86 9.67 7.19
C GLN A 87 15.95 9.03 8.24
N ILE A 88 16.52 8.31 9.23
CA ILE A 88 15.76 7.75 10.35
C ILE A 88 15.05 8.87 11.12
N LYS A 89 15.77 9.95 11.47
CA LYS A 89 15.18 11.11 12.16
C LYS A 89 14.07 11.77 11.34
N CYS A 90 14.26 11.94 10.04
CA CYS A 90 13.22 12.47 9.14
C CYS A 90 11.98 11.57 9.13
N PHE A 91 12.16 10.25 9.01
CA PHE A 91 11.07 9.28 9.01
C PHE A 91 10.30 9.27 10.34
N ILE A 92 11.01 9.23 11.48
CA ILE A 92 10.40 9.30 12.82
C ILE A 92 9.61 10.60 12.98
N ARG A 93 10.15 11.73 12.52
CA ARG A 93 9.44 13.01 12.54
C ARG A 93 8.15 12.94 11.72
N HIS A 94 8.19 12.45 10.49
CA HIS A 94 6.98 12.32 9.68
C HIS A 94 5.94 11.37 10.29
N LEU A 95 6.38 10.25 10.88
CA LEU A 95 5.49 9.36 11.64
C LEU A 95 4.87 10.06 12.86
N ALA A 96 5.65 10.84 13.61
CA ALA A 96 5.13 11.57 14.76
C ALA A 96 4.08 12.61 14.34
N HIS A 97 4.32 13.37 13.26
CA HIS A 97 3.34 14.30 12.69
C HIS A 97 2.09 13.56 12.22
N TRP A 98 2.25 12.43 11.53
CA TRP A 98 1.15 11.58 11.10
C TRP A 98 0.28 11.14 12.29
N HIS A 99 0.88 10.55 13.32
CA HIS A 99 0.16 10.12 14.52
C HIS A 99 -0.50 11.27 15.26
N LYS A 100 0.20 12.40 15.43
CA LYS A 100 -0.36 13.61 16.04
C LYS A 100 -1.61 14.07 15.29
N ASN A 101 -1.54 14.17 13.96
CA ASN A 101 -2.66 14.63 13.14
C ASN A 101 -3.84 13.67 13.19
N ILE A 102 -3.61 12.36 13.10
CA ILE A 102 -4.70 11.37 13.22
C ILE A 102 -5.37 11.47 14.59
N LEU A 103 -4.59 11.48 15.67
CA LEU A 103 -5.12 11.50 17.04
C LEU A 103 -5.81 12.82 17.40
N SER A 104 -5.42 13.91 16.75
CA SER A 104 -6.01 15.25 16.98
C SER A 104 -7.13 15.59 15.99
N SER A 105 -7.30 14.82 14.92
CA SER A 105 -8.38 15.01 13.95
C SER A 105 -9.72 14.53 14.48
N ASP A 106 -10.82 15.14 14.02
CA ASP A 106 -12.16 14.68 14.36
C ASP A 106 -12.33 13.21 13.90
N PRO A 107 -12.69 12.27 14.80
CA PRO A 107 -12.95 10.88 14.48
C PRO A 107 -13.88 10.69 13.26
N LYS A 108 -14.85 11.59 13.07
CA LYS A 108 -15.78 11.57 11.94
C LYS A 108 -15.12 11.67 10.57
N LEU A 109 -13.88 12.18 10.50
CA LEU A 109 -13.12 12.31 9.25
C LEU A 109 -12.58 10.96 8.76
N TRP A 110 -12.30 10.03 9.66
CA TRP A 110 -11.63 8.76 9.31
C TRP A 110 -12.42 7.50 9.70
N GLU A 111 -13.35 7.60 10.64
CA GLU A 111 -14.22 6.49 11.04
C GLU A 111 -15.10 6.04 9.86
N GLY A 112 -15.02 4.75 9.51
CA GLY A 112 -15.77 4.15 8.40
C GLY A 112 -15.25 4.49 6.99
N LYS A 113 -14.36 5.48 6.83
CA LYS A 113 -13.82 5.91 5.53
C LYS A 113 -12.37 5.54 5.28
N VAL A 114 -11.57 5.42 6.34
CA VAL A 114 -10.11 5.11 6.22
C VAL A 114 -9.66 4.04 7.21
N TYR A 115 -10.44 3.77 8.26
CA TYR A 115 -10.05 2.84 9.32
C TYR A 115 -10.61 1.43 9.12
N PHE A 116 -9.72 0.44 9.04
CA PHE A 116 -10.10 -0.97 9.12
C PHE A 116 -10.46 -1.32 10.56
N LYS A 117 -11.74 -1.61 10.82
CA LYS A 117 -12.16 -2.22 12.10
C LYS A 117 -11.55 -3.62 12.30
N ASN A 118 -11.01 -4.23 11.24
CA ASN A 118 -10.37 -5.54 11.25
C ASN A 118 -8.85 -5.45 11.00
N TYR A 119 -8.06 -5.32 12.06
CA TYR A 119 -6.59 -5.48 12.00
C TYR A 119 -6.16 -6.87 11.50
N GLY A 120 -7.06 -7.86 11.46
CA GLY A 120 -6.79 -9.20 10.93
C GLY A 120 -6.35 -9.21 9.46
N SER A 121 -6.84 -8.28 8.62
CA SER A 121 -6.51 -8.24 7.19
C SER A 121 -5.13 -7.63 6.91
N PHE A 122 -4.66 -6.66 7.71
CA PHE A 122 -3.32 -6.11 7.59
C PHE A 122 -2.25 -7.19 7.86
N TRP A 123 -2.49 -8.03 8.87
CA TRP A 123 -1.70 -9.24 9.11
C TRP A 123 -1.92 -10.31 8.04
N HIS A 124 -3.05 -10.34 7.34
CA HIS A 124 -3.26 -11.27 6.23
C HIS A 124 -2.48 -10.84 4.97
N CYS A 125 -2.40 -9.54 4.70
CA CYS A 125 -1.58 -8.95 3.63
C CYS A 125 -0.07 -9.06 3.91
N LEU A 126 0.36 -8.90 5.17
CA LEU A 126 1.78 -9.05 5.55
C LEU A 126 2.19 -10.49 5.93
N GLY A 127 1.24 -11.30 6.40
CA GLY A 127 1.47 -12.58 7.07
C GLY A 127 1.51 -13.80 6.16
N ARG A 128 0.97 -13.73 4.93
CA ARG A 128 1.15 -14.84 3.95
C ARG A 128 2.60 -15.05 3.52
N ASN A 129 3.50 -14.11 3.80
CA ASN A 129 4.94 -14.24 3.54
C ASN A 129 5.79 -14.45 4.80
N TRP A 130 5.19 -14.65 5.98
CA TRP A 130 5.95 -14.86 7.22
C TRP A 130 6.71 -16.19 7.24
N SER A 131 6.10 -17.27 6.71
CA SER A 131 6.76 -18.57 6.52
C SER A 131 7.95 -18.47 5.55
N THR A 132 7.80 -17.73 4.45
CA THR A 132 8.87 -17.42 3.49
C THR A 132 10.01 -16.63 4.15
N ARG A 133 9.68 -15.67 5.02
CA ARG A 133 10.67 -14.85 5.76
C ARG A 133 11.42 -15.64 6.83
N LYS A 134 10.78 -16.60 7.52
CA LYS A 134 11.46 -17.48 8.49
C LYS A 134 12.65 -18.22 7.87
N ASN A 135 12.50 -18.68 6.63
CA ASN A 135 13.57 -19.38 5.90
C ASN A 135 14.73 -18.45 5.50
N PHE A 136 14.46 -17.16 5.30
CA PHE A 136 15.47 -16.15 4.99
C PHE A 136 16.26 -15.73 6.23
N TYR A 137 15.58 -15.43 7.34
CA TYR A 137 16.23 -15.03 8.60
C TYR A 137 16.87 -16.19 9.37
N GLY A 138 16.38 -17.43 9.20
CA GLY A 138 16.98 -18.62 9.81
C GLY A 138 18.38 -19.00 9.28
N ARG A 139 18.82 -18.39 8.17
CA ARG A 139 20.16 -18.60 7.59
C ARG A 139 21.21 -17.59 8.03
N ILE A 140 20.81 -16.51 8.72
CA ILE A 140 21.76 -15.49 9.20
C ILE A 140 22.25 -15.92 10.59
N LYS A 141 23.33 -16.71 10.63
CA LYS A 141 24.08 -16.94 11.88
C LYS A 141 24.92 -15.69 12.15
N PHE A 142 24.51 -14.89 13.13
CA PHE A 142 25.42 -13.90 13.72
C PHE A 142 26.55 -14.66 14.43
N LYS A 143 27.77 -14.58 13.90
CA LYS A 143 28.96 -14.94 14.68
C LYS A 143 29.06 -13.93 15.84
N LYS A 144 29.06 -14.44 17.07
CA LYS A 144 29.39 -13.67 18.27
C LYS A 144 30.84 -13.19 18.20
#